data_AF-G7UTR0-F1
#
_entry.id   AF-G7UTR0-F1
#
_cell.length_a   1.000
_cell.length_b   1.000
_cell.length_c   1.000
_cell.angle_alpha   90.00
_cell.angle_beta   90.00
_cell.angle_gamma   90.00
#
_symmetry.space_group_name_H-M   'P 1'
#
loop_
_entity.id
_entity.type
_entity.pdbx_description
1 polymer ?
#
loop_
_entity_poly.entity_id
_entity_poly.type
_entity_poly.pdbx_seq_one_letter_code
_entity_poly.pdbx_strand_id
1 'polypeptide(L)'
;MPAADLAEPALLKMDVQGFELPALAGCEGMLDRFAWIYVECWFMELYAGQALADAVIAWLRERERGLGLAGAYNMADDGQGRAVQADFLFGRCGVAAGR
;
A
#
# COMPACT_ATOMS: atom_id res chain seq x y z
N MET A 1 3.17 10.47 -17.97
CA MET A 1 4.09 9.51 -18.60
C MET A 1 3.29 8.30 -19.03
N PRO A 2 3.51 7.75 -20.23
CA PRO A 2 2.97 6.46 -20.63
C PRO A 2 3.41 5.35 -19.66
N ALA A 3 2.55 4.37 -19.40
CA ALA A 3 2.90 3.24 -18.53
C ALA A 3 4.08 2.40 -19.06
N ALA A 4 4.35 2.44 -20.37
CA ALA A 4 5.46 1.74 -21.01
C ALA A 4 6.84 2.34 -20.69
N ASP A 5 6.89 3.56 -20.16
CA ASP A 5 8.14 4.27 -19.90
C ASP A 5 8.68 4.00 -18.47
N LEU A 6 7.96 3.20 -17.68
CA LEU A 6 8.37 2.85 -16.32
C LEU A 6 9.40 1.70 -16.36
N ALA A 7 10.63 1.98 -15.94
CA ALA A 7 11.68 0.97 -15.86
C ALA A 7 11.43 -0.02 -14.70
N GLU A 8 11.54 -1.32 -14.98
CA GLU A 8 11.35 -2.40 -14.00
C GLU A 8 12.69 -2.85 -13.36
N PRO A 9 12.71 -3.24 -12.07
CA PRO A 9 11.58 -3.25 -11.13
C PRO A 9 11.30 -1.85 -10.57
N ALA A 10 10.03 -1.45 -10.57
CA ALA A 10 9.58 -0.18 -10.00
C ALA A 10 8.95 -0.36 -8.61
N LEU A 11 9.10 0.67 -7.77
CA LEU A 11 8.44 0.81 -6.47
C LEU A 11 7.43 1.96 -6.54
N LEU A 12 6.19 1.72 -6.13
CA LEU A 12 5.23 2.79 -5.87
C LEU A 12 5.27 3.15 -4.39
N LYS A 13 5.84 4.31 -4.04
CA LYS A 13 5.68 4.88 -2.70
C LYS A 13 4.47 5.82 -2.69
N MET A 14 3.62 5.70 -1.68
CA MET A 14 2.43 6.52 -1.51
C MET A 14 2.33 7.04 -0.08
N ASP A 15 2.23 8.36 0.01
CA ASP A 15 2.12 9.16 1.22
C ASP A 15 1.28 10.36 0.80
N VAL A 16 -0.04 10.23 0.95
CA VAL A 16 -1.02 11.18 0.41
C VAL A 16 -1.97 11.66 1.51
N GLN A 17 -1.53 11.54 2.78
CA GLN A 17 -2.17 12.10 3.97
C GLN A 17 -3.68 11.83 4.03
N GLY A 18 -4.09 10.57 3.91
CA GLY A 18 -5.49 10.13 4.06
C GLY A 18 -6.24 9.87 2.76
N PHE A 19 -5.60 10.09 1.60
CA PHE A 19 -6.16 9.83 0.27
C PHE A 19 -5.63 8.54 -0.37
N GLU A 20 -5.12 7.60 0.42
CA GLU A 20 -4.41 6.41 -0.08
C GLU A 20 -5.30 5.54 -0.98
N LEU A 21 -6.51 5.21 -0.54
CA LEU A 21 -7.42 4.39 -1.36
C LEU A 21 -7.86 5.07 -2.67
N PRO A 22 -8.33 6.34 -2.68
CA PRO A 22 -8.61 7.04 -3.92
C PRO A 22 -7.42 7.10 -4.89
N ALA A 23 -6.21 7.34 -4.36
CA ALA A 23 -5.01 7.39 -5.17
C ALA A 23 -4.66 6.01 -5.77
N LEU A 24 -4.76 4.94 -4.99
CA LEU A 24 -4.58 3.56 -5.47
C LEU A 24 -5.61 3.16 -6.53
N ALA A 25 -6.88 3.50 -6.33
CA ALA A 25 -7.93 3.25 -7.31
C ALA A 25 -7.68 4.03 -8.61
N GLY A 26 -7.21 5.28 -8.50
CA GLY A 26 -6.86 6.11 -9.65
C GLY A 26 -5.72 5.55 -10.51
N CYS A 27 -4.83 4.74 -9.92
CA CYS A 27 -3.70 4.11 -10.61
C CYS A 27 -3.82 2.58 -10.73
N GLU A 28 -5.01 2.01 -10.49
CA GLU A 28 -5.23 0.56 -10.45
C GLU A 28 -4.68 -0.17 -11.68
N GLY A 29 -4.94 0.37 -12.89
CA GLY A 29 -4.45 -0.20 -14.15
C GLY A 29 -2.93 -0.16 -14.35
N MET A 30 -2.19 0.47 -13.44
CA MET A 30 -0.73 0.53 -13.45
C MET A 30 -0.09 -0.31 -12.33
N LEU A 31 -0.86 -0.84 -11.38
CA LEU A 31 -0.32 -1.57 -10.22
C LEU A 31 0.50 -2.81 -10.61
N ASP A 32 0.21 -3.41 -11.78
CA ASP A 32 0.98 -4.53 -12.35
C ASP A 32 2.40 -4.17 -12.78
N ARG A 33 2.73 -2.88 -12.91
CA ARG A 33 4.07 -2.41 -13.28
C ARG A 33 5.00 -2.24 -12.08
N PHE A 34 4.46 -2.27 -10.87
CA PHE A 34 5.25 -2.12 -9.66
C PHE A 34 5.52 -3.49 -9.04
N ALA A 35 6.80 -3.78 -8.80
CA ALA A 35 7.21 -4.97 -8.06
C ALA A 35 6.82 -4.86 -6.58
N TRP A 36 6.79 -3.63 -6.07
CA TRP A 36 6.53 -3.31 -4.68
C TRP A 36 5.64 -2.07 -4.58
N ILE A 37 4.79 -2.05 -3.55
CA ILE A 37 4.04 -0.87 -3.14
C ILE A 37 4.36 -0.59 -1.67
N TYR A 38 4.67 0.66 -1.34
CA TYR A 38 5.00 1.10 0.00
C TYR A 38 4.08 2.25 0.38
N VAL A 39 3.15 2.01 1.30
CA VAL A 39 2.08 2.96 1.63
C VAL A 39 2.18 3.36 3.10
N GLU A 40 2.23 4.66 3.38
CA GLU A 40 2.01 5.18 4.73
C GLU A 40 0.51 5.10 5.05
N CYS A 41 0.12 4.44 6.13
CA CYS A 41 -1.27 4.31 6.53
C CYS A 41 -1.45 4.58 8.02
N TRP A 42 -2.68 5.00 8.35
CA TRP A 42 -3.06 5.36 9.70
C TRP A 42 -4.01 4.31 10.29
N PHE A 43 -3.83 4.01 11.57
CA PHE A 43 -4.71 3.11 12.32
C PHE A 43 -5.94 3.82 12.90
N MET A 44 -5.95 5.15 12.84
CA MET A 44 -7.03 6.00 13.32
C MET A 44 -7.23 7.18 12.39
N GLU A 45 -8.42 7.78 12.45
CA GLU A 45 -8.78 8.93 11.62
C GLU A 45 -8.08 10.21 12.09
N LEU A 46 -7.42 10.90 11.15
CA LEU A 46 -6.86 12.25 11.33
C LEU A 46 -7.46 13.23 10.33
N TYR A 47 -7.83 12.74 9.17
CA TYR A 47 -8.55 13.42 8.12
C TYR A 47 -9.93 12.78 7.96
N ALA A 48 -10.97 13.63 7.89
CA ALA A 48 -12.34 13.17 7.84
C ALA A 48 -12.60 12.25 6.63
N GLY A 49 -13.07 11.02 6.89
CA GLY A 49 -13.40 10.03 5.87
C GLY A 49 -12.20 9.34 5.23
N GLN A 50 -11.00 9.46 5.80
CA GLN A 50 -9.83 8.75 5.28
C GLN A 50 -9.99 7.22 5.40
N ALA A 51 -9.31 6.50 4.53
CA ALA A 51 -9.16 5.07 4.68
C ALA A 51 -8.19 4.75 5.82
N LEU A 52 -8.52 3.75 6.64
CA LEU A 52 -7.61 3.22 7.65
C LEU A 52 -6.75 2.10 7.05
N ALA A 53 -5.65 1.78 7.76
CA ALA A 53 -4.68 0.79 7.33
C ALA A 53 -5.32 -0.57 6.98
N ASP A 54 -6.33 -1.02 7.74
CA ASP A 54 -7.05 -2.26 7.48
C ASP A 54 -7.80 -2.23 6.13
N ALA A 55 -8.42 -1.10 5.78
CA ALA A 55 -9.10 -0.92 4.50
C ALA A 55 -8.11 -0.91 3.33
N VAL A 56 -6.98 -0.21 3.47
CA VAL A 56 -5.90 -0.20 2.46
C VAL A 56 -5.32 -1.61 2.27
N ILE A 57 -5.02 -2.31 3.36
CA ILE A 57 -4.51 -3.68 3.34
C ILE A 57 -5.50 -4.62 2.68
N ALA A 58 -6.80 -4.53 3.02
CA ALA A 58 -7.84 -5.38 2.43
C ALA A 58 -7.96 -5.15 0.92
N TRP A 59 -7.98 -3.88 0.50
CA TRP A 59 -8.06 -3.50 -0.92
C TRP A 59 -6.87 -4.02 -1.72
N LEU A 60 -5.63 -3.88 -1.21
CA LEU A 60 -4.45 -4.40 -1.93
C LEU A 60 -4.41 -5.93 -2.00
N ARG A 61 -4.94 -6.63 -0.98
CA ARG A 61 -4.92 -8.10 -0.89
C ARG A 61 -6.00 -8.80 -1.69
N GLU A 62 -7.07 -8.10 -2.07
CA GLU A 62 -8.12 -8.65 -2.93
C GLU A 62 -7.54 -9.34 -4.18
N ARG A 63 -8.23 -10.39 -4.64
CA ARG A 63 -7.67 -11.42 -5.52
C ARG A 63 -7.18 -10.88 -6.86
N GLU A 64 -7.88 -9.89 -7.39
CA GLU A 64 -7.61 -9.23 -8.66
C GLU A 64 -6.28 -8.46 -8.62
N ARG A 65 -5.87 -7.97 -7.45
CA ARG A 65 -4.62 -7.23 -7.24
C ARG A 65 -3.49 -8.13 -6.72
N GLY A 66 -3.80 -9.08 -5.84
CA GLY A 66 -2.86 -10.12 -5.39
C GLY A 66 -1.63 -9.60 -4.63
N LEU A 67 -1.71 -8.41 -4.02
CA LEU A 67 -0.60 -7.79 -3.30
C LEU A 67 -0.69 -8.14 -1.82
N GLY A 68 0.23 -8.99 -1.37
CA GLY A 68 0.33 -9.42 0.01
C GLY A 68 1.16 -8.45 0.85
N LEU A 69 0.79 -8.28 2.11
CA LEU A 69 1.59 -7.53 3.08
C LEU A 69 2.91 -8.28 3.35
N ALA A 70 4.03 -7.65 3.03
CA ALA A 70 5.38 -8.19 3.16
C ALA A 70 6.13 -7.63 4.38
N GLY A 71 5.77 -6.44 4.86
CA GLY A 71 6.38 -5.86 6.07
C GLY A 71 5.66 -4.60 6.55
N ALA A 72 5.88 -4.25 7.81
CA ALA A 72 5.44 -3.01 8.43
C ALA A 72 6.64 -2.31 9.07
N TYR A 73 6.77 -1.01 8.82
CA TYR A 73 7.93 -0.20 9.18
C TYR A 73 7.46 1.14 9.76
N ASN A 74 8.37 1.87 10.41
CA ASN A 74 8.11 3.22 10.93
C ASN A 74 6.83 3.33 11.76
N MET A 75 6.53 2.29 12.57
CA MET A 75 5.38 2.29 13.48
C MET A 75 5.51 3.45 14.45
N ALA A 76 4.51 4.32 14.48
CA ALA A 76 4.39 5.41 15.42
C ALA A 76 3.23 5.15 16.39
N ASP A 77 3.42 5.56 17.64
CA ASP A 77 2.40 5.51 18.68
C ASP A 77 2.14 6.92 19.26
N ASP A 78 1.04 7.05 20.00
CA ASP A 78 0.59 8.30 20.60
C ASP A 78 1.29 8.65 21.93
N GLY A 79 2.40 8.01 22.26
CA GLY A 79 3.09 8.10 23.55
C GLY A 79 2.42 7.31 24.68
N GLN A 80 1.22 6.75 24.44
CA GLN A 80 0.52 5.84 25.35
C GLN A 80 0.54 4.39 24.81
N GLY A 81 1.29 4.14 23.74
CA GLY A 81 1.45 2.83 23.12
C GLY A 81 0.29 2.43 22.20
N ARG A 82 -0.63 3.34 21.87
CA ARG A 82 -1.63 3.08 20.83
C ARG A 82 -1.02 3.37 19.46
N ALA A 83 -1.08 2.39 18.56
CA ALA A 83 -0.59 2.56 17.19
C ALA A 83 -1.38 3.67 16.48
N VAL A 84 -0.65 4.61 15.87
CA VAL A 84 -1.20 5.76 15.15
C VAL A 84 -1.00 5.59 13.65
N GLN A 85 0.22 5.27 13.22
CA GLN A 85 0.54 4.98 11.82
C GLN A 85 1.66 3.98 11.65
N ALA A 86 1.78 3.45 10.44
CA ALA A 86 2.95 2.73 9.99
C ALA A 86 3.04 2.80 8.47
N ASP A 87 4.25 2.55 7.97
CA ASP A 87 4.48 2.27 6.58
C ASP A 87 4.33 0.77 6.29
N PHE A 88 3.57 0.42 5.26
CA PHE A 88 3.33 -0.96 4.86
C PHE A 88 3.92 -1.26 3.49
N LEU A 89 4.78 -2.28 3.44
CA LEU A 89 5.33 -2.80 2.20
C LEU A 89 4.48 -3.97 1.71
N PHE A 90 4.05 -3.90 0.47
CA PHE A 90 3.32 -4.95 -0.22
C PHE A 90 4.12 -5.43 -1.42
N GLY A 91 4.08 -6.74 -1.65
CA GLY A 91 4.64 -7.38 -2.83
C GLY A 91 3.69 -8.43 -3.37
N ARG A 92 3.91 -8.86 -4.62
CA ARG A 92 3.14 -9.97 -5.17
C ARG A 92 3.49 -11.23 -4.41
N CYS A 93 2.52 -11.78 -3.70
CA CYS A 93 2.68 -13.05 -3.04
C CYS A 93 2.73 -14.11 -4.13
N GLY A 94 3.93 -14.63 -4.42
CA GLY A 94 4.03 -15.79 -5.27
C GLY A 94 3.26 -16.95 -4.64
N VAL A 95 2.28 -17.48 -5.36
CA VAL A 95 2.23 -18.95 -5.46
C VAL A 95 3.66 -19.33 -5.81
N ALA A 96 4.35 -20.06 -4.93
CA ALA A 96 5.75 -20.41 -5.08
C ALA A 96 6.06 -20.67 -6.55
N ALA A 97 7.06 -19.97 -7.11
CA ALA A 97 7.57 -20.25 -8.44
C ALA A 97 7.91 -21.73 -8.48
N GLY A 98 7.05 -22.51 -9.12
CA GLY A 98 7.25 -23.93 -9.31
C GLY A 98 8.33 -24.11 -10.35
N ARG A 99 9.54 -24.44 -9.89
CA ARG A 99 10.70 -24.99 -10.62
C ARG A 99 11.30 -24.17 -11.75
#